data_AF-A0A560MEU9-F1
#
_entry.id   AF-A0A560MEU9-F1
#
_cell.length_a   1.000
_cell.length_b   1.000
_cell.length_c   1.000
_cell.angle_alpha   90.00
_cell.angle_beta   90.00
_cell.angle_gamma   90.00
#
_symmetry.space_group_name_H-M   'P 1'
#
loop_
_entity.id
_entity.type
_entity.pdbx_description
1 polymer ?
#
loop_
_entity_poly.entity_id
_entity_poly.type
_entity_poly.pdbx_seq_one_letter_code
_entity_poly.pdbx_strand_id
1 'polypeptide(L)'
;MSFWEKSTDEQKLAQIDGGIELGMTVRQIATNCGTTRSALSYFGRKNGRVFPAKTSAIALAIAGGAARGGKVAAIIAARSARVPNVYMKDAFFIFDGTGDQAGAIFDFGGER
;
A
#
# COMPACT_ATOMS: atom_id res chain seq x y z
N MET A 1 -4.58 1.74 25.19
CA MET A 1 -5.48 2.83 24.82
C MET A 1 -5.07 3.37 23.46
N SER A 2 -6.01 3.43 22.52
CA SER A 2 -5.74 3.89 21.14
C SER A 2 -5.96 5.40 20.97
N PHE A 3 -5.46 5.98 19.88
CA PHE A 3 -5.74 7.37 19.49
C PHE A 3 -7.25 7.61 19.43
N TRP A 4 -8.00 6.72 18.79
CA TRP A 4 -9.45 6.82 18.63
C TRP A 4 -10.23 7.01 19.94
N GLU A 5 -9.78 6.42 21.04
CA GLU A 5 -10.42 6.55 22.36
C GLU A 5 -10.12 7.88 23.05
N LYS A 6 -8.98 8.49 22.74
CA LYS A 6 -8.48 9.72 23.38
C LYS A 6 -8.79 10.98 22.59
N SER A 7 -9.21 10.84 21.34
CA SER A 7 -9.46 11.97 20.44
C SER A 7 -10.89 12.50 20.56
N THR A 8 -11.03 13.82 20.43
CA THR A 8 -12.35 14.47 20.24
C THR A 8 -12.94 14.07 18.89
N ASP A 9 -14.24 14.30 18.72
CA ASP A 9 -14.93 13.98 17.46
C ASP A 9 -14.41 14.83 16.29
N GLU A 10 -14.03 16.08 16.54
CA GLU A 10 -13.39 16.95 15.55
C GLU A 10 -12.03 16.40 15.10
N GLN A 11 -11.20 15.93 16.04
CA GLN A 11 -9.91 15.32 15.71
C GLN A 11 -10.07 14.03 14.90
N LYS A 12 -11.08 13.22 15.21
CA LYS A 12 -11.41 12.02 14.42
C LYS A 12 -11.82 12.39 12.99
N LEU A 13 -12.62 13.44 12.83
CA LEU A 13 -13.04 13.92 11.51
C LEU A 13 -11.87 14.47 10.70
N ALA A 14 -11.02 15.30 11.30
CA ALA A 14 -9.82 15.83 10.65
C ALA A 14 -8.89 14.70 10.16
N GLN A 15 -8.73 13.64 10.96
CA GLN A 15 -7.92 12.48 10.59
C GLN A 15 -8.54 11.68 9.44
N ILE A 16 -9.88 11.56 9.42
CA ILE A 16 -10.62 10.91 8.33
C ILE A 16 -10.47 11.72 7.05
N ASP A 17 -10.63 13.04 7.13
CA ASP A 17 -10.57 13.95 5.98
C ASP A 17 -9.17 13.95 5.36
N GLY A 18 -8.13 14.11 6.19
CA GLY A 18 -6.75 14.00 5.71
C GLY A 18 -6.44 12.62 5.14
N GLY A 19 -6.99 11.54 5.70
CA GLY A 19 -6.85 10.20 5.13
C GLY A 19 -7.53 10.06 3.77
N ILE A 20 -8.71 10.66 3.58
CA ILE A 20 -9.45 10.65 2.31
C ILE A 20 -8.71 11.48 1.25
N GLU A 21 -8.22 12.68 1.60
CA GLU A 21 -7.43 13.54 0.72
C GLU A 21 -6.17 12.83 0.21
N LEU A 22 -5.52 12.05 1.06
CA LEU A 22 -4.37 11.22 0.72
C LEU A 22 -4.73 9.93 -0.05
N GLY A 23 -6.00 9.71 -0.39
CA GLY A 23 -6.47 8.53 -1.12
C GLY A 23 -6.38 7.23 -0.32
N MET A 24 -6.31 7.30 1.02
CA MET A 24 -6.21 6.11 1.86
C MET A 24 -7.54 5.34 1.91
N THR A 25 -7.42 4.02 1.98
CA THR A 25 -8.57 3.15 2.22
C THR A 25 -9.02 3.24 3.68
N VAL A 26 -10.31 2.97 3.93
CA VAL A 26 -10.91 2.86 5.28
C VAL A 26 -10.07 1.98 6.22
N ARG A 27 -9.47 0.91 5.69
CA ARG A 27 -8.63 0.00 6.47
C ARG A 27 -7.35 0.68 6.95
N GLN A 28 -6.66 1.42 6.08
CA GLN A 28 -5.42 2.11 6.43
C GLN A 28 -5.69 3.21 7.46
N ILE A 29 -6.76 4.00 7.26
CA ILE A 29 -7.16 5.04 8.21
C ILE A 29 -7.49 4.40 9.57
N ALA A 30 -8.23 3.28 9.59
CA ALA A 30 -8.55 2.57 10.83
C ALA A 30 -7.31 2.02 11.55
N THR A 31 -6.33 1.50 10.81
CA THR A 31 -5.04 1.07 11.37
C THR A 31 -4.28 2.24 12.01
N ASN A 32 -4.22 3.40 11.34
CA ASN A 32 -3.54 4.59 11.88
C ASN A 32 -4.23 5.13 13.14
N CYS A 33 -5.56 5.11 13.18
CA CYS A 33 -6.34 5.55 14.33
C CYS A 33 -6.37 4.53 15.48
N GLY A 34 -5.89 3.30 15.27
CA GLY A 34 -5.99 2.21 16.24
C GLY A 34 -7.43 1.80 16.55
N THR A 35 -8.29 1.76 15.52
CA THR A 35 -9.71 1.41 15.63
C THR A 35 -10.12 0.33 14.63
N THR A 36 -11.35 -0.16 14.76
CA THR A 36 -11.90 -1.11 13.80
C THR A 36 -12.41 -0.40 12.55
N ARG A 37 -12.33 -1.08 11.40
CA ARG A 37 -12.89 -0.58 10.13
C ARG A 37 -14.38 -0.24 10.26
N SER A 38 -15.13 -1.05 11.01
CA SER A 38 -16.57 -0.89 11.22
C SER A 38 -16.88 0.40 11.97
N ALA A 39 -16.17 0.66 13.08
CA ALA A 39 -16.35 1.87 13.88
C ALA A 39 -16.02 3.12 13.06
N LEU A 40 -14.91 3.11 12.33
CA LEU A 40 -14.49 4.23 11.50
C LEU A 40 -15.46 4.48 10.34
N SER A 41 -15.90 3.42 9.66
CA SER A 41 -16.87 3.54 8.57
C SER A 41 -18.23 4.05 9.05
N TYR A 42 -18.69 3.61 10.22
CA TYR A 42 -19.94 4.10 10.80
C TYR A 42 -19.81 5.58 11.18
N PHE A 43 -18.75 5.96 11.89
CA PHE A 43 -18.52 7.34 12.32
C PHE A 43 -18.36 8.30 11.14
N GLY A 44 -17.59 7.93 10.11
CA GLY A 44 -17.44 8.74 8.91
C GLY A 44 -18.77 8.94 8.18
N ARG A 45 -19.55 7.86 7.96
CA ARG A 45 -20.86 7.95 7.29
C ARG A 45 -21.88 8.76 8.08
N LYS A 46 -21.90 8.62 9.41
CA LYS A 46 -22.75 9.42 10.30
C LYS A 46 -22.50 10.93 10.15
N ASN A 47 -21.26 11.31 9.86
CA ASN A 47 -20.83 12.69 9.63
C ASN A 47 -20.72 13.06 8.14
N GLY A 48 -21.34 12.29 7.24
CA GLY A 48 -21.43 12.62 5.81
C GLY A 48 -20.15 12.40 5.00
N ARG A 49 -19.15 11.68 5.52
CA ARG A 49 -17.90 11.38 4.80
C ARG A 49 -18.04 10.15 3.90
N VAL A 50 -17.58 10.30 2.67
CA VAL A 50 -17.53 9.23 1.66
C VAL A 50 -16.07 8.81 1.52
N PHE A 51 -15.81 7.54 1.84
CA PHE A 51 -14.48 6.98 1.66
C PHE A 51 -14.27 6.56 0.21
N PRO A 52 -13.05 6.73 -0.32
CA PRO A 52 -12.74 6.25 -1.67
C PRO A 52 -13.05 4.76 -1.75
N ALA A 53 -13.81 4.37 -2.78
CA ALA A 53 -14.00 2.98 -3.10
C ALA A 53 -12.62 2.33 -3.29
N LYS A 54 -12.47 1.05 -2.96
CA LYS A 54 -11.29 0.31 -3.38
C LYS A 54 -11.21 0.46 -4.89
N THR A 55 -10.27 1.26 -5.38
CA THR A 55 -9.79 1.15 -6.76
C THR A 55 -9.57 -0.34 -6.95
N SER A 56 -10.37 -0.93 -7.85
CA SER A 56 -10.29 -2.34 -8.18
C SER A 56 -8.82 -2.71 -8.36
N ALA A 57 -8.43 -3.94 -8.03
CA ALA A 57 -7.02 -4.37 -8.05
C ALA A 57 -6.27 -3.98 -9.35
N ILE A 58 -7.01 -3.75 -10.44
CA ILE A 58 -6.57 -3.19 -11.72
C ILE A 58 -5.98 -1.77 -11.59
N ALA A 59 -6.65 -0.83 -10.90
CA ALA A 59 -6.15 0.53 -10.71
C ALA A 59 -4.97 0.61 -9.71
N LEU A 60 -4.88 -0.30 -8.73
CA LEU A 60 -3.70 -0.41 -7.85
C LEU A 60 -2.49 -1.08 -8.56
N ALA A 61 -2.75 -1.92 -9.57
CA ALA A 61 -1.72 -2.43 -10.46
C ALA A 61 -1.15 -1.34 -11.39
N ILE A 62 -2.01 -0.44 -11.87
CA ILE A 62 -1.60 0.70 -12.71
C ILE A 62 -0.83 1.76 -11.89
N ALA A 63 -1.15 1.96 -10.61
CA ALA A 63 -0.47 2.92 -9.73
C ALA A 63 0.85 2.41 -9.08
N GLY A 64 1.38 1.25 -9.50
CA GLY A 64 2.73 0.78 -9.11
C GLY A 64 2.87 0.04 -7.77
N GLY A 65 1.78 -0.17 -7.03
CA GLY A 65 1.82 -0.81 -5.71
C GLY A 65 1.58 -2.33 -5.70
N ALA A 66 0.77 -2.85 -6.63
CA ALA A 66 0.38 -4.27 -6.61
C ALA A 66 1.53 -5.23 -6.94
N ALA A 67 2.46 -4.81 -7.82
CA ALA A 67 3.60 -5.65 -8.21
C ALA A 67 4.55 -5.93 -7.02
N ARG A 68 4.79 -4.95 -6.13
CA ARG A 68 5.63 -5.15 -4.95
C ARG A 68 4.94 -5.98 -3.86
N GLY A 69 3.65 -5.75 -3.63
CA GLY A 69 2.87 -6.53 -2.65
C GLY A 69 2.75 -8.02 -3.00
N GLY A 70 2.57 -8.34 -4.29
CA GLY A 70 2.57 -9.73 -4.77
C GLY A 70 3.93 -10.43 -4.59
N LYS A 71 5.02 -9.71 -4.86
CA LYS A 71 6.39 -10.21 -4.67
C LYS A 71 6.70 -10.53 -3.21
N VAL A 72 6.31 -9.65 -2.27
CA VAL A 72 6.51 -9.88 -0.83
C VAL A 72 5.67 -11.06 -0.34
N ALA A 73 4.42 -11.19 -0.80
CA ALA A 73 3.56 -12.32 -0.45
C ALA A 73 4.13 -13.66 -0.93
N ALA A 74 4.70 -13.72 -2.13
CA ALA A 74 5.36 -14.91 -2.67
C ALA A 74 6.56 -15.35 -1.82
N ILE A 75 7.36 -14.40 -1.33
CA ILE A 75 8.50 -14.67 -0.45
C ILE A 75 8.05 -15.18 0.92
N ILE A 76 7.01 -14.59 1.50
CA ILE A 76 6.43 -15.06 2.76
C ILE A 76 5.91 -16.50 2.62
N ALA A 77 5.20 -16.80 1.53
CA ALA A 77 4.72 -18.14 1.23
C ALA A 77 5.87 -19.15 1.07
N ALA A 78 6.91 -18.81 0.31
CA ALA A 78 8.06 -19.68 0.09
C ALA A 78 8.87 -19.94 1.38
N ARG A 79 8.99 -18.93 2.26
CA ARG A 79 9.59 -19.11 3.60
C ARG A 79 8.75 -20.02 4.49
N SER A 80 7.42 -19.90 4.44
CA SER A 80 6.52 -20.79 5.19
C SER A 80 6.65 -22.26 4.74
N ALA A 81 6.96 -22.47 3.46
CA ALA A 81 7.25 -23.78 2.87
C ALA A 81 8.69 -24.29 3.12
N ARG A 82 9.51 -23.57 3.91
CA ARG A 82 10.93 -23.88 4.20
C ARG A 82 11.81 -24.02 2.96
N VAL A 83 11.44 -23.38 1.85
CA VAL A 83 12.26 -23.38 0.64
C VAL A 83 13.47 -22.46 0.89
N PRO A 84 14.72 -22.94 0.75
CA PRO A 84 15.90 -22.08 0.89
C PRO A 84 15.91 -20.97 -0.17
N ASN A 85 16.26 -19.75 0.24
CA ASN A 85 16.26 -18.56 -0.63
C ASN A 85 17.12 -18.73 -1.91
N VAL A 86 18.09 -19.65 -1.90
CA VAL A 86 18.99 -19.95 -3.04
C VAL A 86 18.24 -20.50 -4.26
N TYR A 87 17.08 -21.14 -4.05
CA TYR A 87 16.26 -21.70 -5.14
C TYR A 87 15.14 -20.76 -5.61
N MET A 88 15.01 -19.58 -4.99
CA MET A 88 14.01 -18.60 -5.37
C MET A 88 14.59 -17.69 -6.46
N LYS A 89 14.25 -17.96 -7.72
CA LYS A 89 14.64 -17.09 -8.86
C LYS A 89 14.25 -15.62 -8.63
N ASP A 90 13.17 -15.39 -7.89
CA ASP A 90 12.60 -14.06 -7.62
C ASP A 90 13.12 -13.37 -6.34
N ALA A 91 13.96 -14.03 -5.52
CA ALA A 91 14.37 -13.47 -4.23
C ALA A 91 15.14 -12.15 -4.35
N PHE A 92 15.82 -11.92 -5.48
CA PHE A 92 16.60 -10.70 -5.75
C PHE A 92 15.84 -9.65 -6.58
N PHE A 93 14.68 -9.99 -7.15
CA PHE A 93 13.83 -9.07 -7.95
C PHE A 93 13.06 -8.03 -7.11
N ILE A 94 13.29 -7.99 -5.80
CA ILE A 94 12.86 -6.88 -4.93
C ILE A 94 13.68 -5.62 -5.23
N PHE A 95 14.95 -5.78 -5.60
CA PHE A 95 15.88 -4.68 -5.88
C PHE A 95 15.88 -4.26 -7.34
N ASP A 96 15.37 -5.11 -8.24
CA ASP A 96 15.32 -4.79 -9.67
C ASP A 96 14.14 -3.83 -9.94
N GLY A 97 14.45 -2.55 -9.81
CA GLY A 97 13.60 -1.45 -10.19
C GLY A 97 13.60 -1.29 -11.69
N THR A 98 12.68 -1.95 -12.41
CA THR A 98 12.28 -1.57 -13.77
C THR A 98 11.56 -0.21 -13.83
N GLY A 99 11.84 0.69 -12.88
CA GLY A 99 11.37 2.08 -12.86
C GLY A 99 12.46 3.08 -13.25
N ASP A 100 13.71 2.64 -13.44
CA ASP A 100 14.84 3.51 -13.82
C ASP A 100 15.27 3.35 -15.30
N GLN A 101 14.44 2.72 -16.13
CA GLN A 101 14.58 2.79 -17.59
C GLN A 101 13.87 4.05 -18.13
N ALA A 102 14.10 5.19 -17.48
CA ALA A 102 13.92 6.50 -18.10
C ALA A 102 15.28 6.88 -18.67
N GLY A 103 15.35 6.96 -20.01
CA GLY A 103 16.58 7.03 -20.80
C GLY A 103 17.72 7.87 -20.22
N ALA A 104 18.85 7.21 -19.99
CA ALA A 104 20.19 7.79 -20.02
C ALA A 104 21.02 6.89 -20.95
N ILE A 105 21.18 7.26 -22.22
CA ILE A 105 22.33 8.02 -22.73
C ILE A 105 23.65 7.34 -22.33
N PHE A 106 23.88 6.08 -22.69
CA PHE A 106 25.24 5.56 -22.88
C PHE A 106 25.23 4.54 -24.03
N ASP A 107 25.25 5.08 -25.24
CA ASP A 107 25.73 4.39 -26.42
C ASP A 107 27.24 4.17 -26.24
N PHE A 108 27.64 2.97 -25.81
CA PHE A 108 29.02 2.54 -25.95
C PHE A 108 29.21 2.07 -27.40
N GLY A 109 29.40 3.06 -28.27
CA GLY A 109 29.92 2.86 -29.61
C GLY A 109 31.21 2.04 -29.53
N GLY A 110 31.16 0.87 -30.17
CA GLY A 110 32.29 -0.01 -30.38
C GLY A 110 32.08 -0.73 -31.70
N GLU A 111 32.41 -0.04 -32.79
CA GLU A 111 32.62 -0.68 -34.08
C GLU A 111 33.81 -1.66 -34.01
N ARG A 112 33.56 -2.87 -34.55
CA ARG A 112 34.50 -3.91 -35.01
C ARG A 112 35.28 -4.71 -33.97
#